data_AF-T0YT08-F1
#
_entry.id   AF-T0YT08-F1
#
_cell.length_a   1.000
_cell.length_b   1.000
_cell.length_c   1.000
_cell.angle_alpha   90.00
_cell.angle_beta   90.00
_cell.angle_gamma   90.00
#
_symmetry.space_group_name_H-M   'P 1'
#
loop_
_entity.id
_entity.type
_entity.pdbx_description
1 polymer ?
#
loop_
_entity_poly.entity_id
_entity_poly.type
_entity_poly.pdbx_seq_one_letter_code
_entity_poly.pdbx_strand_id
1 'polypeptide(L)' 'HGDLSPWNVLYWEGKCVLIDVAQAIPADHPEARRLLDRDIANFVKFFKGLDFKVTTGEFLRAIGAHHVGKRS' A
#
# COMPACT_ATOMS: atom_id res chain seq x y z
N HIS A 1 4.47 -5.17 -2.03
CA HIS A 1 5.57 -4.75 -2.91
C HIS A 1 6.89 -5.05 -2.26
N GLY A 2 7.00 -4.87 -0.95
CA GLY A 2 8.24 -5.14 -0.23
C GLY A 2 9.23 -3.98 -0.30
N ASP A 3 8.85 -2.89 -0.99
CA ASP A 3 9.47 -1.56 -0.92
C ASP A 3 8.56 -0.47 -1.51
N LEU A 4 7.25 -0.54 -1.25
CA LEU A 4 6.32 0.44 -1.81
C LEU A 4 6.53 1.81 -1.17
N SER A 5 6.55 2.84 -2.02
CA SER A 5 6.58 4.23 -1.61
C SER A 5 5.86 5.10 -2.65
N PRO A 6 5.52 6.37 -2.34
CA PRO A 6 4.97 7.31 -3.32
C PRO A 6 5.84 7.49 -4.57
N TRP A 7 7.15 7.25 -4.46
CA TRP A 7 8.08 7.36 -5.59
C TRP A 7 7.90 6.25 -6.63
N ASN A 8 7.29 5.13 -6.23
CA ASN A 8 7.01 3.97 -7.06
C ASN A 8 5.56 3.98 -7.58
N VAL A 9 4.88 5.13 -7.50
CA VAL A 9 3.52 5.33 -8.00
C VAL A 9 3.52 6.38 -9.10
N LEU A 10 3.12 5.98 -10.29
CA LEU A 10 2.85 6.90 -11.39
C LEU A 10 1.37 7.30 -11.34
N TYR A 11 1.08 8.58 -11.57
CA TYR A 11 -0.28 9.09 -11.70
C TYR A 11 -0.49 9.65 -13.10
N TRP A 12 -1.48 9.11 -13.82
CA TRP A 12 -1.86 9.58 -15.14
C TRP A 12 -3.38 9.51 -15.30
N GLU A 13 -4.01 10.61 -15.72
CA GLU A 13 -5.46 10.68 -15.99
C GLU A 13 -6.35 10.07 -14.90
N GLY A 14 -6.11 10.42 -13.64
CA GLY A 14 -6.93 9.92 -12.53
C GLY A 14 -6.60 8.50 -12.08
N LYS A 15 -5.59 7.85 -12.68
CA LYS A 15 -5.22 6.46 -12.38
C LYS A 15 -3.83 6.40 -11.77
N CYS A 16 -3.70 5.58 -10.73
CA CYS A 16 -2.41 5.22 -10.13
C CYS A 16 -1.91 3.91 -10.73
N VAL A 17 -0.64 3.87 -11.14
CA VAL A 17 0.06 2.67 -11.61
C VAL A 17 1.25 2.43 -10.70
N LEU A 18 1.33 1.23 -10.14
CA LEU A 18 2.51 0.79 -9.37
C LEU A 18 3.58 0.29 -10.33
N ILE A 19 4.81 0.77 -10.14
CA ILE A 19 5.99 0.35 -10.92
C ILE A 19 7.02 -0.28 -9.98
N ASP A 20 8.08 -0.86 -10.55
CA ASP A 20 9.18 -1.48 -9.78
C ASP A 20 8.74 -2.67 -8.90
N VAL A 21 7.82 -3.49 -9.44
CA VAL A 21 7.24 -4.63 -8.72
C VAL A 21 8.16 -5.87 -8.66
N ALA A 22 9.41 -5.77 -9.11
CA ALA A 22 10.32 -6.90 -9.21
C ALA A 22 10.63 -7.56 -7.84
N GLN A 23 10.48 -6.81 -6.74
CA GLN A 23 10.69 -7.28 -5.37
C GLN A 23 9.41 -7.77 -4.67
N ALA A 24 8.28 -7.85 -5.38
CA ALA A 24 7.03 -8.30 -4.79
C ALA A 24 7.08 -9.80 -4.46
N ILE A 25 6.54 -10.15 -3.29
CA ILE A 25 6.46 -11.53 -2.81
C ILE A 25 5.00 -12.02 -2.73
N PRO A 26 4.77 -13.35 -2.78
CA PRO A 26 3.45 -13.94 -2.55
C PRO A 26 2.85 -13.56 -1.20
N ALA A 27 1.52 -13.47 -1.14
CA ALA A 27 0.80 -13.07 0.06
C ALA A 27 0.85 -14.11 1.20
N ASP A 28 1.13 -15.37 0.88
CA ASP A 28 1.31 -16.49 1.82
C ASP A 28 2.75 -16.61 2.34
N HIS A 29 3.67 -15.80 1.83
CA HIS A 29 5.04 -15.77 2.33
C HIS A 29 5.07 -15.25 3.78
N PRO A 30 5.88 -15.83 4.69
CA PRO A 30 5.92 -15.44 6.11
C PRO A 30 6.15 -13.94 6.34
N GLU A 31 6.95 -13.31 5.49
CA GLU A 31 7.28 -11.88 5.56
C GLU A 31 6.23 -10.95 4.94
N ALA A 32 5.21 -11.47 4.25
CA ALA A 32 4.27 -10.66 3.47
C ALA A 32 3.56 -9.61 4.33
N ARG A 33 3.13 -9.99 5.54
CA ARG A 33 2.45 -9.06 6.45
C ARG A 33 3.37 -7.93 6.91
N ARG A 34 4.60 -8.26 7.32
CA ARG A 34 5.58 -7.28 7.79
C ARG A 34 5.94 -6.29 6.69
N LEU A 35 6.12 -6.76 5.46
CA LEU A 35 6.39 -5.91 4.30
C LEU A 35 5.20 -5.02 3.95
N LEU A 36 3.97 -5.53 4.02
CA LEU A 36 2.76 -4.73 3.82
C LEU A 36 2.65 -3.61 4.86
N ASP A 37 2.86 -3.92 6.14
CA ASP A 37 2.79 -2.93 7.22
C ASP A 37 3.86 -1.83 7.03
N ARG A 38 5.06 -2.20 6.56
CA ARG A 38 6.14 -1.25 6.19
C ARG A 38 5.73 -0.35 5.01
N ASP A 39 5.26 -0.97 3.94
CA ASP A 39 4.80 -0.29 2.72
C ASP A 39 3.74 0.77 3.09
N ILE A 40 2.77 0.43 3.94
CA ILE A 40 1.71 1.35 4.38
C ILE A 40 2.25 2.48 5.26
N ALA A 41 3.17 2.18 6.18
CA ALA A 41 3.76 3.20 7.03
C ALA A 41 4.47 4.29 6.20
N ASN A 42 5.10 3.92 5.08
CA ASN A 42 5.71 4.88 4.15
C ASN A 42 4.68 5.84 3.55
N PHE A 43 3.53 5.34 3.09
CA PHE A 43 2.45 6.17 2.55
C PHE A 43 1.84 7.08 3.61
N VAL A 44 1.56 6.54 4.81
CA VAL A 44 1.02 7.34 5.92
C VAL A 44 1.97 8.49 6.25
N LYS A 45 3.28 8.24 6.30
CA LYS A 45 4.30 9.29 6.53
C LYS A 45 4.27 10.35 5.43
N PHE A 46 4.17 9.93 4.17
CA PHE A 46 4.09 10.84 3.03
C PHE A 46 2.84 11.74 3.10
N PHE A 47 1.65 11.15 3.28
CA PHE A 47 0.40 11.91 3.36
C PHE A 47 0.37 12.88 4.53
N LYS A 48 0.93 12.49 5.68
CA LYS A 48 1.10 13.41 6.82
C LYS A 48 2.01 14.59 6.49
N GLY A 49 3.05 14.39 5.69
CA GLY A 49 3.91 15.47 5.19
C GLY A 49 3.20 16.45 4.25
N LEU A 50 2.06 16.03 3.69
CA LEU A 50 1.16 16.85 2.86
C LEU A 50 -0.05 17.38 3.65
N ASP A 51 0.00 17.33 4.99
CA ASP A 51 -1.06 17.77 5.91
C ASP A 51 -2.38 16.97 5.83
N PHE A 52 -2.35 15.77 5.25
CA PHE A 52 -3.49 14.86 5.32
C PHE A 52 -3.51 14.10 6.65
N LYS A 53 -4.68 14.06 7.28
CA LYS A 53 -4.94 13.24 8.46
C LYS A 53 -5.27 11.81 8.02
N VAL A 54 -4.25 10.97 7.94
CA VAL A 54 -4.41 9.54 7.62
C VAL A 54 -3.73 8.68 8.67
N THR A 55 -4.37 7.57 9.02
CA THR A 55 -3.81 6.53 9.89
C THR A 55 -3.51 5.26 9.10
N THR A 56 -2.56 4.45 9.59
CA THR A 56 -2.26 3.12 9.05
C THR A 56 -3.52 2.25 8.99
N GLY A 57 -4.38 2.32 10.01
CA GLY A 57 -5.62 1.55 10.05
C GLY A 57 -6.65 1.98 9.00
N GLU A 58 -6.81 3.28 8.76
CA GLU A 58 -7.68 3.77 7.67
C GLU A 58 -7.15 3.38 6.30
N PHE A 59 -5.84 3.52 6.09
CA PHE A 59 -5.20 3.14 4.84
C PHE A 59 -5.31 1.63 4.58
N LEU A 60 -5.03 0.80 5.60
CA LEU A 60 -5.24 -0.65 5.57
C LEU A 60 -6.68 -1.03 5.23
N ARG A 61 -7.67 -0.34 5.79
CA ARG A 61 -9.08 -0.59 5.47
C ARG A 61 -9.41 -0.22 4.04
N ALA A 62 -8.90 0.91 3.54
CA ALA A 62 -9.14 1.32 2.16
C ALA A 62 -8.59 0.29 1.15
N ILE A 63 -7.38 -0.23 1.37
CA ILE A 63 -6.80 -1.27 0.50
C ILE A 63 -7.45 -2.65 0.72
N GLY A 64 -7.79 -3.00 1.97
CA GLY A 64 -8.35 -4.29 2.35
C GLY A 64 -9.82 -4.45 1.99
N ALA A 65 -10.59 -3.36 1.95
CA ALA A 65 -11.99 -3.38 1.56
C ALA A 65 -12.19 -3.88 0.11
N HIS A 66 -11.20 -3.68 -0.77
CA HIS A 66 -11.21 -4.23 -2.12
C HIS A 66 -10.85 -5.73 -2.20
N HIS A 67 -10.30 -6.31 -1.13
CA HIS A 67 -9.95 -7.73 -1.04
C HIS A 67 -10.96 -8.57 -0.24
N VAL A 68 -11.89 -7.94 0.49
CA VAL A 68 -12.98 -8.61 1.22
C VAL A 68 -14.28 -8.55 0.38
N GLY A 69 -14.17 -8.99 -0.86
CA GLY A 69 -15.31 -9.44 -1.66
C GLY A 69 -15.20 -10.94 -1.81
N LYS A 70 -16.08 -11.69 -1.14
CA LYS A 70 -16.12 -13.16 -0.97
C LYS A 70 -15.25 -13.72 0.17
N ARG A 71 -15.77 -13.57 1.39
CA ARG A 71 -15.71 -14.69 2.34
C ARG A 71 -17.09 -15.35 2.32
N SER A 72 -17.15 -16.54 1.73
CA SER A 72 -18.17 -17.56 2.02
C SER A 72 -18.11 -17.94 3.49
#